data_AF-X0XH19-F1
#
_entry.id   AF-X0XH19-F1
#
_cell.length_a   1.000
_cell.length_b   1.000
_cell.length_c   1.000
_cell.angle_alpha   90.00
_cell.angle_beta   90.00
_cell.angle_gamma   90.00
#
_symmetry.space_group_name_H-M   'P 1'
#
loop_
_entity.id
_entity.type
_entity.pdbx_description
1 polymer ?
#
loop_
_entity_poly.entity_id
_entity_poly.type
_entity_poly.pdbx_seq_one_letter_code
_entity_poly.pdbx_strand_id
1 'polypeptide(L)'
;ASGPMGGDHTAGLIVNPGLPQEEWVRKSQEVQMVNAVCDSSGFCQFLQPSLDDIRKFYGAFYGEEVTREQIAGQAWQILSDEWEFNRRAGFSEDDPMPECIKEDPIGPTNAVWDVPQELVSQVYQRLEPSE
;
A
#
# COMPACT_ATOMS: atom_id res chain seq x y z
N ALA A 1 -6.03 -7.11 -3.93
CA ALA A 1 -6.64 -7.60 -2.68
C ALA A 1 -6.95 -6.44 -1.74
N SER A 2 -5.98 -5.62 -1.34
CA SER A 2 -6.18 -4.62 -0.26
C SER A 2 -6.15 -3.14 -0.69
N GLY A 3 -5.87 -2.85 -1.97
CA GLY A 3 -5.77 -1.47 -2.44
C GLY A 3 -7.12 -0.76 -2.44
N PRO A 4 -7.20 0.51 -1.99
CA PRO A 4 -8.45 1.28 -1.96
C PRO A 4 -9.03 1.52 -3.36
N MET A 5 -8.21 1.41 -4.41
CA MET A 5 -8.61 1.58 -5.81
C MET A 5 -8.96 0.24 -6.50
N GLY A 6 -8.94 -0.87 -5.77
CA GLY A 6 -9.15 -2.22 -6.30
C GLY A 6 -7.85 -2.89 -6.78
N GLY A 7 -7.95 -3.68 -7.85
CA GLY A 7 -6.84 -4.44 -8.43
C GLY A 7 -5.85 -3.60 -9.24
N ASP A 8 -5.22 -2.60 -8.61
CA ASP A 8 -4.24 -1.72 -9.25
C ASP A 8 -2.84 -1.89 -8.66
N HIS A 9 -1.89 -2.23 -9.53
CA HIS A 9 -0.48 -2.35 -9.18
C HIS A 9 0.19 -1.00 -8.90
N THR A 10 -0.23 0.13 -9.48
CA THR A 10 0.45 1.41 -9.23
C THR A 10 0.24 1.91 -7.81
N ALA A 11 -0.81 1.45 -7.14
CA ALA A 11 -1.09 1.72 -5.73
C ALA A 11 -0.24 0.91 -4.74
N GLY A 12 0.45 -0.14 -5.20
CA GLY A 12 1.05 -1.13 -4.28
C GLY A 12 2.06 -2.09 -4.92
N LEU A 13 2.83 -1.63 -5.93
CA LEU A 13 3.70 -2.50 -6.71
C LEU A 13 4.84 -3.08 -5.86
N ILE A 14 4.80 -4.39 -5.65
CA ILE A 14 5.89 -5.16 -5.06
C ILE A 14 6.38 -6.17 -6.08
N VAL A 15 7.63 -6.03 -6.51
CA VAL A 15 8.31 -7.00 -7.37
C VAL A 15 9.45 -7.63 -6.59
N ASN A 16 9.10 -8.52 -5.65
CA ASN A 16 10.07 -9.20 -4.79
C ASN A 16 9.74 -10.69 -4.64
N PRO A 17 10.11 -11.54 -5.62
CA PRO A 17 9.84 -12.96 -5.55
C PRO A 17 10.59 -13.60 -4.37
N GLY A 18 9.88 -14.38 -3.55
CA GLY A 18 10.46 -15.07 -2.40
C GLY A 18 10.47 -14.28 -1.09
N LEU A 19 9.78 -13.13 -1.02
CA LEU A 19 9.54 -12.42 0.23
C LEU A 19 8.89 -13.37 1.27
N PRO A 20 9.41 -13.48 2.50
CA PRO A 20 8.79 -14.30 3.54
C PRO A 20 7.37 -13.83 3.87
N GLN A 21 6.49 -14.77 4.21
CA GLN A 21 5.06 -14.51 4.44
C GLN A 21 4.83 -13.50 5.58
N GLU A 22 5.67 -13.54 6.61
CA GLU A 22 5.67 -12.61 7.74
C GLU A 22 5.97 -11.15 7.35
N GLU A 23 6.57 -10.91 6.18
CA GLU A 23 6.89 -9.57 5.68
C GLU A 23 5.84 -9.02 4.70
N TRP A 24 4.93 -9.85 4.20
CA TRP A 24 3.98 -9.46 3.14
C TRP A 24 3.12 -8.27 3.53
N VAL A 25 2.53 -8.31 4.74
CA VAL A 25 1.64 -7.25 5.25
C VAL A 25 2.40 -5.93 5.36
N ARG A 26 3.59 -5.97 5.99
CA ARG A 26 4.44 -4.80 6.17
C ARG A 26 4.82 -4.17 4.84
N LYS A 27 5.33 -4.98 3.90
CA LYS A 27 5.73 -4.47 2.58
C LYS A 27 4.55 -3.91 1.79
N SER A 28 3.38 -4.55 1.87
CA SER A 28 2.15 -4.04 1.27
C SER A 28 1.77 -2.67 1.82
N GLN A 29 1.80 -2.49 3.14
CA GLN A 29 1.46 -1.21 3.78
C GLN A 29 2.49 -0.12 3.46
N GLU A 30 3.78 -0.42 3.55
CA GLU A 30 4.87 0.53 3.25
C GLU A 30 4.77 1.09 1.83
N VAL A 31 4.56 0.23 0.83
CA VAL A 31 4.45 0.66 -0.57
C VAL A 31 3.16 1.45 -0.81
N GLN A 32 2.03 1.04 -0.24
CA GLN A 32 0.78 1.81 -0.33
C GLN A 32 0.92 3.21 0.27
N MET A 33 1.59 3.33 1.42
CA MET A 33 1.85 4.62 2.05
C MET A 33 2.75 5.53 1.19
N VAL A 34 3.83 4.98 0.63
CA VAL A 34 4.72 5.73 -0.29
C VAL A 34 3.93 6.22 -1.50
N ASN A 35 3.14 5.35 -2.12
CA ASN A 35 2.43 5.68 -3.36
C ASN A 35 1.30 6.69 -3.12
N ALA A 36 0.55 6.56 -2.02
CA ALA A 36 -0.48 7.55 -1.63
C ALA A 36 0.10 8.96 -1.47
N VAL A 37 1.28 9.07 -0.85
CA VAL A 37 1.98 10.36 -0.70
C VAL A 37 2.58 10.83 -2.02
N CYS A 38 3.13 9.92 -2.83
CA CYS A 38 3.64 10.23 -4.17
C CYS A 38 2.54 10.87 -5.03
N ASP A 39 1.38 10.24 -5.12
CA ASP A 39 0.24 10.76 -5.91
C ASP A 39 -0.23 12.12 -5.38
N SER A 40 -0.32 12.28 -4.05
CA SER A 40 -0.72 13.54 -3.42
C SER A 40 0.30 14.67 -3.59
N SER A 41 1.58 14.33 -3.78
CA SER A 41 2.68 15.28 -3.95
C SER A 41 2.85 15.79 -5.38
N GLY A 42 2.29 15.08 -6.36
CA GLY A 42 2.50 15.35 -7.78
C GLY A 42 3.83 14.84 -8.34
N PHE A 43 4.63 14.10 -7.55
CA PHE A 43 5.79 13.40 -8.09
C PHE A 43 5.36 12.26 -9.02
N CYS A 44 6.17 12.02 -10.06
CA CYS A 44 6.01 10.83 -10.87
C CYS A 44 6.62 9.62 -10.15
N GLN A 45 5.86 8.54 -10.00
CA GLN A 45 6.32 7.28 -9.38
C GLN A 45 7.57 6.70 -10.06
N PHE A 46 7.84 7.01 -11.34
CA PHE A 46 9.07 6.57 -12.03
C PHE A 46 10.35 7.21 -11.49
N LEU A 47 10.26 8.26 -10.68
CA LEU A 47 11.40 8.76 -9.91
C LEU A 47 11.71 7.90 -8.67
N GLN A 48 10.80 6.97 -8.33
CA GLN A 48 10.86 6.12 -7.14
C GLN A 48 11.11 6.92 -5.85
N PRO A 49 10.34 7.99 -5.58
CA PRO A 49 10.58 8.82 -4.40
C PRO A 49 10.24 8.05 -3.12
N SER A 50 11.09 8.17 -2.11
CA SER A 50 10.75 7.73 -0.75
C SER A 50 9.92 8.79 -0.03
N LEU A 51 9.24 8.41 1.06
CA LEU A 51 8.64 9.40 1.98
C LEU A 51 9.66 10.43 2.48
N ASP A 52 10.92 10.01 2.61
CA ASP A 52 12.02 10.87 3.06
C ASP A 52 12.43 11.90 2.00
N ASP A 53 12.33 11.57 0.71
CA ASP A 53 12.57 12.50 -0.39
C ASP A 53 11.43 13.53 -0.47
N ILE A 54 10.18 13.04 -0.39
CA ILE A 54 8.99 13.90 -0.50
C ILE A 54 8.92 14.89 0.66
N ARG A 55 9.13 14.45 1.90
CA ARG A 55 9.12 15.36 3.06
C ARG A 55 10.21 16.42 3.00
N LYS A 56 11.41 16.09 2.47
CA LYS A 56 12.51 17.06 2.30
C LYS A 56 12.14 18.10 1.24
N PHE A 57 11.51 17.66 0.15
CA PHE A 57 11.01 18.56 -0.87
C PHE A 57 9.92 19.50 -0.32
N TYR A 58 8.95 18.96 0.43
CA TYR A 58 7.94 19.78 1.12
C TYR A 58 8.59 20.77 2.08
N GLY A 59 9.56 20.34 2.87
CA GLY A 59 10.21 21.25 3.82
C GLY A 59 10.98 22.38 3.12
N ALA A 60 11.64 22.10 2.00
CA ALA A 60 12.25 23.14 1.17
C ALA A 60 11.22 24.06 0.52
N PHE A 61 10.05 23.54 0.13
CA PHE A 61 8.99 24.31 -0.53
C PHE A 61 8.21 25.21 0.44
N TYR A 62 7.86 24.71 1.62
CA TYR A 62 7.09 25.45 2.64
C TYR A 62 7.98 26.27 3.59
N GLY A 63 9.29 26.01 3.62
CA GLY A 63 10.22 26.72 4.48
C GLY A 63 10.16 26.28 5.95
N GLU A 64 9.63 25.09 6.23
CA GLU A 64 9.54 24.48 7.56
C GLU A 64 9.96 23.01 7.54
N GLU A 65 10.29 22.44 8.69
CA GLU A 65 10.64 21.02 8.76
C GLU A 65 9.39 20.14 8.67
N VAL A 66 9.40 19.17 7.74
CA VAL A 66 8.44 18.05 7.73
C VAL A 66 9.13 16.81 8.28
N THR A 67 8.66 16.36 9.44
CA THR A 67 9.19 15.17 10.13
C THR A 67 8.73 13.87 9.47
N ARG A 68 9.39 12.76 9.80
CA ARG A 68 8.99 11.42 9.37
C ARG A 68 7.59 11.03 9.85
N GLU A 69 7.24 11.37 11.08
CA GLU A 69 5.91 11.07 11.62
C GLU A 69 4.83 11.88 10.91
N GLN A 70 5.09 13.14 10.56
CA GLN A 70 4.12 13.96 9.81
C GLN A 70 3.84 13.39 8.42
N ILE A 71 4.87 12.99 7.67
CA ILE A 71 4.67 12.45 6.31
C ILE A 71 4.04 11.04 6.35
N ALA A 72 4.42 10.20 7.32
CA ALA A 72 3.78 8.90 7.53
C ALA A 72 2.32 9.04 8.00
N GLY A 73 2.04 10.03 8.85
CA GLY A 73 0.69 10.40 9.27
C GLY A 73 -0.16 10.89 8.10
N GLN A 74 0.40 11.68 7.20
CA GLN A 74 -0.28 12.07 5.95
C GLN A 74 -0.64 10.85 5.11
N ALA A 75 0.32 9.92 4.89
CA ALA A 75 0.08 8.69 4.15
C ALA A 75 -1.07 7.87 4.74
N TRP A 76 -1.04 7.68 6.07
CA TRP A 76 -2.06 6.93 6.78
C TRP A 76 -3.44 7.60 6.72
N GLN A 77 -3.48 8.93 6.82
CA GLN A 77 -4.71 9.71 6.70
C GLN A 77 -5.34 9.53 5.32
N ILE A 78 -4.54 9.63 4.24
CA ILE A 78 -5.02 9.42 2.86
C ILE A 78 -5.67 8.04 2.72
N LEU A 79 -4.96 6.97 3.10
CA LEU A 79 -5.48 5.61 3.00
C LEU A 79 -6.75 5.42 3.84
N SER A 80 -6.77 5.96 5.06
CA SER A 80 -7.94 5.92 5.94
C SER A 80 -9.16 6.62 5.33
N ASP A 81 -8.95 7.77 4.69
CA ASP A 81 -10.00 8.54 4.02
C ASP A 81 -10.53 7.79 2.79
N GLU A 82 -9.66 7.15 2.02
CA GLU A 82 -10.05 6.33 0.86
C GLU A 82 -10.84 5.08 1.27
N TRP A 83 -10.43 4.38 2.33
CA TRP A 83 -11.18 3.24 2.87
C TRP A 83 -12.54 3.66 3.41
N GLU A 84 -12.60 4.77 4.14
CA GLU A 84 -13.87 5.32 4.66
C GLU A 84 -14.79 5.76 3.52
N PHE A 85 -14.23 6.34 2.45
CA PHE A 85 -14.98 6.66 1.24
C PHE A 85 -15.62 5.40 0.64
N ASN A 86 -14.83 4.33 0.45
CA ASN A 86 -15.31 3.06 -0.08
C ASN A 86 -16.38 2.43 0.81
N ARG A 87 -16.17 2.42 2.13
CA ARG A 87 -17.16 1.92 3.10
C ARG A 87 -18.48 2.69 3.01
N ARG A 88 -18.43 4.02 2.88
CA ARG A 88 -19.62 4.86 2.68
C ARG A 88 -20.30 4.62 1.33
N ALA A 89 -19.54 4.25 0.30
CA ALA A 89 -20.06 3.84 -0.99
C ALA A 89 -20.65 2.42 -0.99
N GLY A 90 -20.52 1.67 0.11
CA GLY A 90 -21.10 0.34 0.29
C GLY A 90 -20.15 -0.82 -0.04
N PHE A 91 -18.85 -0.56 -0.23
CA PHE A 91 -17.85 -1.61 -0.39
C PHE A 91 -17.50 -2.24 0.97
N SER A 92 -17.29 -3.56 0.95
CA SER A 92 -16.76 -4.32 2.08
C SER A 92 -15.25 -4.45 1.97
N GLU A 93 -14.56 -4.52 3.11
CA GLU A 93 -13.14 -4.90 3.17
C GLU A 93 -12.94 -6.40 2.83
N ASP A 94 -14.01 -7.19 2.88
CA ASP A 94 -14.05 -8.56 2.38
C ASP A 94 -14.27 -8.57 0.85
N ASP A 95 -13.24 -8.19 0.10
CA ASP A 95 -13.21 -8.26 -1.36
C ASP A 95 -12.45 -9.52 -1.83
N PRO A 96 -13.14 -10.60 -2.23
CA PRO A 96 -12.49 -11.84 -2.58
C PRO A 96 -11.74 -11.72 -3.91
N MET A 97 -10.54 -12.29 -3.95
CA MET A 97 -9.82 -12.47 -5.22
C MET A 97 -10.67 -13.29 -6.23
N PRO A 98 -10.54 -13.01 -7.54
CA PRO A 98 -11.18 -13.83 -8.58
C PRO A 98 -10.87 -15.33 -8.43
N GLU A 99 -11.86 -16.18 -8.73
CA GLU A 99 -11.73 -17.66 -8.61
C GLU A 99 -10.57 -18.20 -9.43
N CYS A 100 -10.39 -17.75 -10.67
CA CYS A 100 -9.29 -18.19 -11.53
C CYS A 100 -7.90 -17.96 -10.92
N ILE A 101 -7.71 -16.90 -10.12
CA ILE A 101 -6.41 -16.64 -9.47
C ILE A 101 -6.15 -17.62 -8.31
N LYS A 102 -7.21 -18.18 -7.72
CA LYS A 102 -7.14 -19.19 -6.65
C LYS A 102 -7.10 -20.63 -7.17
N GLU A 103 -7.67 -20.88 -8.34
CA GLU A 103 -7.90 -22.24 -8.87
C GLU A 103 -7.00 -22.62 -10.05
N ASP A 104 -6.59 -21.66 -10.90
CA ASP A 104 -5.80 -21.95 -12.10
C ASP A 104 -4.30 -21.83 -11.80
N PRO A 105 -3.56 -22.96 -11.65
CA PRO A 105 -2.16 -22.93 -11.29
C PRO A 105 -1.27 -22.37 -12.41
N ILE A 106 -0.30 -21.53 -12.03
CA ILE A 106 0.66 -20.95 -12.97
C ILE A 106 2.07 -21.48 -12.72
N GLY A 107 2.74 -21.86 -13.82
CA GLY A 107 4.16 -22.18 -13.82
C GLY A 107 4.50 -23.56 -13.23
N PRO A 108 5.80 -23.91 -13.18
CA PRO A 108 6.26 -25.23 -12.77
C PRO A 108 6.01 -25.54 -11.29
N THR A 109 5.76 -24.52 -10.47
CA THR A 109 5.43 -24.65 -9.04
C THR A 109 3.94 -24.76 -8.78
N ASN A 110 3.09 -24.70 -9.82
CA ASN A 110 1.63 -24.63 -9.71
C ASN A 110 1.16 -23.54 -8.73
N ALA A 111 1.74 -22.33 -8.85
CA ALA A 111 1.42 -21.24 -7.94
C ALA A 111 -0.03 -20.76 -8.15
N VAL A 112 -0.73 -20.51 -7.05
CA VAL A 112 -2.07 -19.91 -6.99
C VAL A 112 -2.07 -18.83 -5.89
N TRP A 113 -3.12 -18.03 -5.80
CA TRP A 113 -3.34 -17.18 -4.63
C TRP A 113 -3.83 -18.01 -3.45
N ASP A 114 -2.95 -18.22 -2.48
CA ASP A 114 -3.18 -18.97 -1.25
C ASP A 114 -3.04 -18.10 0.03
N VAL A 115 -3.05 -16.78 -0.13
CA VAL A 115 -2.90 -15.83 0.98
C VAL A 115 -4.15 -15.83 1.86
N PRO A 116 -4.05 -16.10 3.18
CA PRO A 116 -5.18 -16.02 4.11
C PRO A 116 -5.78 -14.62 4.20
N GLN A 117 -7.11 -14.54 4.26
CA GLN A 117 -7.83 -13.26 4.36
C GLN A 117 -7.41 -12.48 5.61
N GLU A 118 -7.09 -13.15 6.71
CA GLU A 118 -6.64 -12.54 7.96
C GLU A 118 -5.30 -11.80 7.81
N LEU A 119 -4.43 -12.21 6.88
CA LEU A 119 -3.23 -11.45 6.54
C LEU A 119 -3.57 -10.21 5.72
N VAL A 120 -4.52 -10.32 4.79
CA VAL A 120 -4.98 -9.18 3.98
C VAL A 120 -5.58 -8.12 4.89
N SER A 121 -6.46 -8.49 5.82
CA SER A 121 -7.13 -7.55 6.73
C SER A 121 -6.18 -6.81 7.68
N GLN A 122 -4.97 -7.31 7.93
CA GLN A 122 -4.00 -6.62 8.79
C GLN A 122 -3.47 -5.31 8.19
N VAL A 123 -3.57 -5.12 6.88
CA VAL A 123 -3.11 -3.88 6.22
C VAL A 123 -3.88 -2.63 6.68
N TYR A 124 -5.12 -2.80 7.18
CA TYR A 124 -5.99 -1.72 7.68
C TYR A 124 -5.62 -1.26 9.09
N GLN A 125 -4.61 -1.88 9.72
CA GLN A 125 -4.06 -1.44 11.01
C GLN A 125 -2.65 -0.90 10.80
N ARG A 126 -2.42 0.36 11.18
CA ARG A 126 -1.10 0.99 11.02
C ARG A 126 -0.07 0.21 11.82
N LEU A 127 0.93 -0.32 11.14
CA LEU A 127 2.09 -0.94 11.76
C LEU A 127 3.04 0.15 12.24
N GLU A 128 3.78 -0.16 13.31
CA GLU A 128 4.87 0.70 13.74
C GLU A 128 5.94 0.83 12.62
N PRO A 129 6.50 2.03 12.42
CA PRO A 129 7.57 2.25 11.45
C PRO A 129 8.74 1.29 11.70
N SER A 130 9.30 0.71 10.64
CA SER A 130 10.50 -0.12 10.76
C SER A 130 11.77 0.71 10.95
N GLU A 131 11.77 1.97 10.52
CA GLU A 131 12.88 2.94 10.56
C GLU A 131 12.42 4.40 10.63
#